data_AF-A0A850GL89-F1
#
_entry.id   AF-A0A850GL89-F1
#
_cell.length_a   1.000
_cell.length_b   1.000
_cell.length_c   1.000
_cell.angle_alpha   90.00
_cell.angle_beta   90.00
_cell.angle_gamma   90.00
#
_symmetry.space_group_name_H-M   'P 1'
#
loop_
_entity.id
_entity.type
_entity.pdbx_description
1 polymer ?
#
loop_
_entity_poly.entity_id
_entity_poly.type
_entity_poly.pdbx_seq_one_letter_code
_entity_poly.pdbx_strand_id
1 'polypeptide(L)'
;MVCHCLAVRESEVLAAIRGGAVSVESVGGLCEAGTGCSSCHDSIRELLREQAKRDLASSRAPKSLRQLSLFDAVDDGQRRKQAPAGSHKRAENS
;
A
#
# COMPACT_ATOMS: atom_id res chain seq x y z
N MET A 1 13.50 -8.48 11.19
CA MET A 1 14.73 -7.71 10.89
C MET A 1 15.05 -7.93 9.42
N VAL A 2 15.34 -6.89 8.64
CA VAL A 2 15.46 -6.99 7.17
C VAL A 2 16.92 -7.03 6.73
N CYS A 3 17.75 -6.08 7.17
CA CYS A 3 19.18 -6.09 6.89
C CYS A 3 19.96 -6.55 8.13
N HIS A 4 20.71 -7.64 8.01
CA HIS A 4 21.50 -8.16 9.14
C HIS A 4 22.85 -7.44 9.29
N CYS A 5 23.46 -6.99 8.19
CA CYS A 5 24.76 -6.30 8.22
C CYS A 5 24.70 -4.97 8.99
N LEU A 6 23.63 -4.20 8.79
CA LEU A 6 23.50 -2.83 9.29
C LEU A 6 22.34 -2.69 10.30
N ALA A 7 21.88 -3.82 10.82
CA ALA A 7 20.83 -3.90 11.82
C ALA A 7 19.48 -3.22 11.50
N VAL A 8 19.14 -3.06 10.21
CA VAL A 8 17.93 -2.34 9.79
C VAL A 8 16.68 -3.20 9.92
N ARG A 9 15.66 -2.63 10.57
CA ARG A 9 14.34 -3.22 10.80
C ARG A 9 13.40 -2.94 9.62
N GLU A 10 12.35 -3.75 9.54
CA GLU A 10 11.30 -3.57 8.52
C GLU A 10 10.61 -2.21 8.64
N SER A 11 10.36 -1.75 9.87
CA SER A 11 9.75 -0.44 10.14
C SER A 11 10.54 0.73 9.56
N GLU A 12 11.88 0.63 9.55
CA GLU A 12 12.79 1.65 9.01
C GLU A 12 12.77 1.63 7.48
N VAL A 13 12.78 0.45 6.87
CA VAL A 13 12.60 0.30 5.41
C VAL A 13 11.23 0.86 4.98
N LEU A 14 10.16 0.52 5.71
CA LEU A 14 8.83 1.06 5.42
C LEU A 14 8.75 2.58 5.62
N ALA A 15 9.50 3.14 6.59
CA ALA A 15 9.61 4.59 6.75
C ALA A 15 10.32 5.24 5.57
N ALA A 16 11.40 4.65 5.07
CA ALA A 16 12.10 5.10 3.86
C ALA A 16 11.19 5.05 2.62
N ILE A 17 10.41 3.97 2.46
CA ILE A 17 9.44 3.85 1.36
C ILE A 17 8.36 4.95 1.45
N ARG A 18 7.78 5.17 2.63
CA ARG A 18 6.82 6.28 2.85
C ARG A 18 7.46 7.65 2.64
N GLY A 19 8.76 7.78 2.82
CA GLY A 19 9.55 8.97 2.51
C GLY A 19 9.83 9.17 1.01
N GLY A 20 9.39 8.25 0.14
CA GLY A 20 9.51 8.35 -1.31
C GLY A 20 10.58 7.44 -1.93
N ALA A 21 11.16 6.50 -1.19
CA ALA A 21 12.07 5.53 -1.80
C ALA A 21 11.32 4.58 -2.76
N VAL A 22 11.77 4.50 -4.01
CA VAL A 22 11.17 3.67 -5.08
C VAL A 22 12.08 2.53 -5.54
N SER A 23 13.29 2.43 -5.00
CA SER A 23 14.27 1.41 -5.37
C SER A 23 15.10 0.99 -4.16
N VAL A 24 15.79 -0.16 -4.27
CA VAL A 24 16.71 -0.64 -3.22
C VAL A 24 17.82 0.38 -2.96
N GLU A 25 18.32 1.03 -4.01
CA GLU A 25 19.34 2.07 -3.89
C GLU A 25 18.82 3.29 -3.14
N SER A 26 17.61 3.77 -3.44
CA SER A 26 16.99 4.86 -2.70
C SER A 26 16.72 4.50 -1.23
N VAL A 27 16.33 3.24 -0.95
CA VAL A 27 16.21 2.74 0.42
C VAL A 27 17.58 2.77 1.12
N GLY A 28 18.64 2.30 0.46
CA GLY A 28 20.01 2.37 0.96
C GLY A 28 20.48 3.81 1.21
N GLY A 29 20.08 4.77 0.39
CA GLY A 29 20.38 6.19 0.61
C GLY A 29 19.69 6.78 1.85
N LEU A 30 18.58 6.20 2.32
CA LEU A 30 17.82 6.71 3.47
C LEU A 30 18.07 5.95 4.77
N CYS A 31 18.31 4.64 4.71
CA CYS A 31 18.49 3.80 5.91
C CYS A 31 19.65 2.81 5.80
N GLU A 32 20.54 2.98 4.82
CA GLU A 32 21.75 2.18 4.58
C GLU A 32 21.52 0.70 4.22
N ALA A 33 20.29 0.20 4.33
CA ALA A 33 19.95 -1.18 4.01
C ALA A 33 20.29 -1.53 2.56
N GLY A 34 21.02 -2.63 2.37
CA GLY A 34 21.37 -3.15 1.05
C GLY A 34 22.64 -2.57 0.43
N THR A 35 23.39 -1.71 1.15
CA THR A 35 24.68 -1.16 0.69
C THR A 35 25.88 -2.12 0.92
N GLY A 36 25.68 -3.18 1.71
CA GLY A 36 26.70 -4.21 2.00
C GLY A 36 26.53 -5.49 1.16
N CYS A 37 26.25 -6.62 1.82
CA CYS A 37 26.25 -7.95 1.19
C CYS A 37 25.06 -8.26 0.25
N SER A 38 24.18 -7.29 0.01
CA SER A 38 22.97 -7.36 -0.84
C SER A 38 21.95 -8.49 -0.57
N SER A 39 22.13 -9.35 0.44
CA SER A 39 21.21 -10.47 0.74
C SER A 39 19.77 -10.04 1.07
N CYS A 40 19.57 -8.82 1.57
CA CYS A 40 18.26 -8.26 1.89
C CYS A 40 17.54 -7.60 0.69
N HIS A 41 18.16 -7.57 -0.49
CA HIS A 41 17.61 -6.87 -1.65
C HIS A 41 16.26 -7.42 -2.10
N ASP A 42 16.07 -8.74 -2.08
CA ASP A 42 14.78 -9.35 -2.45
C ASP A 42 13.67 -9.00 -1.46
N SER A 43 13.98 -9.01 -0.17
CA SER A 43 13.03 -8.58 0.87
C SER A 43 12.65 -7.10 0.70
N ILE A 44 13.62 -6.23 0.41
CA ILE A 44 13.35 -4.80 0.16
C ILE A 44 12.51 -4.62 -1.10
N ARG A 45 12.80 -5.34 -2.19
CA ARG A 45 11.99 -5.31 -3.42
C ARG A 45 10.55 -5.74 -3.15
N GLU A 46 10.35 -6.76 -2.31
CA GLU A 46 9.01 -7.21 -1.98
C GLU A 46 8.24 -6.18 -1.16
N LEU A 47 8.86 -5.55 -0.17
CA LEU A 47 8.25 -4.45 0.59
C LEU A 47 7.87 -3.27 -0.31
N LEU A 48 8.73 -2.91 -1.28
CA LEU A 48 8.43 -1.88 -2.27
C LEU A 48 7.21 -2.24 -3.12
N ARG A 49 7.13 -3.49 -3.62
CA ARG A 49 5.98 -3.96 -4.41
C ARG A 49 4.70 -3.97 -3.61
N GLU A 50 4.75 -4.48 -2.38
CA GLU A 50 3.59 -4.52 -1.49
C GLU A 50 3.09 -3.11 -1.16
N GLN A 51 4.00 -2.17 -0.90
CA GLN A 51 3.60 -0.79 -0.69
C GLN A 51 3.00 -0.16 -1.96
N ALA A 52 3.59 -0.39 -3.14
CA ALA A 52 3.04 0.10 -4.40
C ALA A 52 1.63 -0.45 -4.69
N LYS A 53 1.39 -1.75 -4.40
CA LYS A 53 0.05 -2.35 -4.49
C LYS A 53 -0.92 -1.68 -3.52
N ARG A 54 -0.50 -1.41 -2.28
CA ARG A 54 -1.32 -0.71 -1.27
C ARG A 54 -1.64 0.71 -1.69
N ASP A 55 -0.67 1.43 -2.22
CA ASP A 55 -0.85 2.79 -2.70
C ASP A 55 -1.84 2.81 -3.87
N LEU A 56 -1.74 1.85 -4.79
CA LEU A 56 -2.69 1.70 -5.90
C LEU A 56 -4.09 1.30 -5.42
N ALA A 57 -4.20 0.40 -4.44
CA ALA A 57 -5.48 -0.02 -3.87
C ALA A 57 -6.15 1.09 -3.05
N SER A 58 -5.38 1.89 -2.32
CA SER A 58 -5.87 3.01 -1.51
C SER A 58 -6.17 4.24 -2.35
N SER A 59 -5.41 4.47 -3.41
CA SER A 59 -5.65 5.54 -4.38
C SER A 59 -6.84 5.14 -5.24
N ARG A 60 -8.06 5.29 -4.70
CA ARG A 60 -9.31 5.08 -5.45
C ARG A 60 -9.15 5.74 -6.81
N ALA A 61 -9.06 4.92 -7.86
CA ALA A 61 -8.70 5.38 -9.19
C ALA A 61 -9.48 6.66 -9.53
N PRO A 62 -8.81 7.70 -10.07
CA PRO A 62 -9.49 8.95 -10.38
C PRO A 62 -10.69 8.64 -11.27
N LYS A 63 -11.81 9.33 -11.02
CA LYS A 63 -13.08 9.06 -11.72
C LYS A 63 -12.92 9.08 -13.25
N SER A 64 -11.92 9.81 -13.77
CA SER A 64 -11.53 9.85 -15.17
C SER A 64 -11.06 8.51 -15.73
N LEU A 65 -10.43 7.66 -14.93
CA LEU A 65 -9.91 6.35 -15.36
C LEU A 65 -11.03 5.29 -15.47
N ARG A 66 -12.19 5.53 -14.84
CA ARG A 66 -13.41 4.73 -15.05
C ARG A 66 -14.09 5.00 -16.40
N GLN A 67 -13.69 6.05 -17.12
CA GLN A 67 -14.24 6.39 -18.43
C GLN A 67 -13.56 5.62 -19.57
N LEU A 68 -12.45 4.93 -19.30
CA LEU A 68 -11.79 4.07 -20.26
C LEU A 68 -12.41 2.67 -20.18
N SER A 69 -13.51 2.50 -20.92
CA SER A 69 -14.43 1.35 -20.94
C SER A 69 -13.83 0.01 -21.41
N LEU A 70 -12.52 -0.19 -21.24
CA LEU A 70 -11.82 -1.43 -21.59
C LEU A 70 -11.30 -2.20 -20.34
N PHE A 71 -11.43 -1.62 -19.14
CA PHE A 71 -10.91 -2.22 -17.89
C PHE A 71 -11.99 -2.63 -16.86
N ASP A 72 -13.27 -2.69 -17.22
CA ASP A 72 -14.34 -3.20 -16.33
C ASP A 72 -14.38 -4.75 -16.21
N ALA A 73 -13.45 -5.47 -16.85
CA ALA A 73 -13.38 -6.94 -16.75
C ALA A 73 -12.58 -7.44 -15.51
N VAL A 74 -12.12 -6.56 -14.62
CA VAL A 74 -11.33 -6.95 -13.44
C VAL A 74 -11.83 -6.23 -12.17
N ASP A 75 -13.09 -6.46 -11.78
CA ASP A 75 -13.57 -6.20 -10.42
C ASP A 75 -14.44 -7.35 -9.93
N ASP A 76 -13.82 -8.53 -9.81
CA ASP A 76 -14.39 -9.67 -9.10
C ASP A 76 -13.64 -9.83 -7.77
N GLY A 77 -14.20 -9.28 -6.68
CA GLY A 77 -13.82 -9.77 -5.35
C GLY A 77 -13.63 -8.79 -4.18
N GLN A 78 -14.43 -7.73 -4.01
CA GLN A 78 -14.59 -7.18 -2.66
C GLN A 78 -16.02 -6.70 -2.33
N ARG A 79 -16.84 -7.70 -2.07
CA ARG A 79 -18.19 -7.63 -1.51
C ARG A 79 -18.17 -6.86 -0.17
N ARG A 80 -18.68 -5.62 -0.21
CA ARG A 80 -19.34 -4.84 0.85
C ARG A 80 -19.19 -5.34 2.30
N LYS A 81 -18.49 -4.57 3.13
CA LYS A 81 -18.92 -4.31 4.51
C LYS A 81 -19.24 -2.82 4.67
N GLN A 82 -20.36 -2.41 4.06
CA GLN A 82 -21.02 -1.17 4.43
C GLN A 82 -22.13 -1.53 5.40
N ALA A 83 -21.93 -1.23 6.68
CA ALA A 83 -23.05 -0.82 7.52
C ALA A 83 -22.90 0.69 7.66
N PRO A 84 -23.83 1.46 7.07
CA PRO A 84 -24.45 2.47 7.91
C PRO A 84 -25.94 2.62 7.61
N ALA A 85 -26.74 2.73 8.66
CA ALA A 85 -27.72 3.81 8.84
C ALA A 85 -28.44 3.58 10.17
N GLY A 86 -28.15 4.42 11.15
CA GLY A 86 -29.07 4.65 12.24
C GLY A 86 -30.26 5.49 11.80
N SER A 87 -31.39 5.24 12.48
CA SER A 87 -32.39 6.21 12.96
C SER A 87 -33.38 6.84 11.97
N HIS A 88 -34.60 6.30 11.92
CA HIS A 88 -35.82 7.09 11.75
C HIS A 88 -36.97 6.63 12.69
N LYS A 89 -37.01 7.20 13.90
CA LYS A 89 -38.17 7.81 14.59
C LYS A 89 -39.58 7.45 14.03
N ARG A 90 -40.42 6.78 14.83
CA ARG A 90 -41.88 6.69 14.61
C ARG A 90 -42.56 7.90 15.26
N ALA A 91 -43.19 8.73 14.43
CA ALA A 91 -44.20 9.70 14.82
C ALA A 91 -45.58 9.10 14.47
N GLU A 92 -46.44 8.99 15.49
CA GLU A 92 -47.92 9.15 15.53
C GLU A 92 -48.78 9.12 14.24
N ASN A 93 -49.84 8.29 14.22
CA ASN A 93 -51.27 8.71 14.29
C ASN A 93 -52.25 7.64 13.70
N SER A 94 -53.15 7.09 14.52
CA SER A 94 -54.57 6.73 14.25
C SER A 94 -55.17 5.99 15.44
#